data_AF-A0A347SUE9-F1
#
_entry.id   AF-A0A347SUE9-F1
#
_cell.length_a   1.000
_cell.length_b   1.000
_cell.length_c   1.000
_cell.angle_alpha   90.00
_cell.angle_beta   90.00
_cell.angle_gamma   90.00
#
_symmetry.space_group_name_H-M   'P 1'
#
loop_
_entity.id
_entity.type
_entity.pdbx_description
1 polymer ?
#
loop_
_entity_poly.entity_id
_entity_poly.type
_entity_poly.pdbx_seq_one_letter_code
_entity_poly.pdbx_strand_id
1 'polypeptide(L)' 'MESNIHLIRFDFGNHLRHTNNQGKKNEKIIHGSHVHFMSVPDKYSVKNVIAVGSIEEFKNLKRIKETFLKFIDYTNIR' A
#
# COMPACT_ATOMS: atom_id res chain seq x y z
N MET A 1 3.79 4.89 -24.64
CA MET A 1 3.36 3.81 -23.73
C MET A 1 4.25 3.95 -22.50
N GLU A 2 3.78 4.02 -21.26
CA GLU A 2 2.71 3.27 -20.61
C GLU A 2 1.96 4.17 -19.60
N SER A 3 0.63 4.08 -19.57
CA SER A 3 -0.15 4.52 -18.43
C SER A 3 -0.98 3.35 -17.93
N ASN A 4 -0.32 2.35 -17.32
CA ASN A 4 -1.02 1.49 -16.41
C ASN A 4 -1.26 2.29 -15.13
N ILE A 5 -2.26 3.18 -15.19
CA ILE A 5 -2.75 3.89 -14.02
C ILE A 5 -3.30 2.81 -13.09
N HIS A 6 -2.53 2.47 -12.07
CA HIS A 6 -3.04 1.65 -11.00
C HIS A 6 -3.81 2.56 -10.05
N LEU A 7 -5.12 2.33 -9.94
CA LEU A 7 -5.97 3.03 -8.98
C LEU A 7 -5.41 2.87 -7.55
N ILE A 8 -4.91 1.66 -7.24
CA ILE A 8 -4.29 1.30 -5.97
C ILE A 8 -3.10 0.37 -6.22
N ARG A 9 -1.95 0.62 -5.59
CA ARG A 9 -0.78 -0.28 -5.57
C ARG A 9 -0.31 -0.50 -4.14
N PHE A 10 -0.06 -1.75 -3.76
CA PHE A 10 0.49 -2.10 -2.46
C PHE A 10 1.94 -2.52 -2.57
N ASP A 11 2.80 -1.84 -1.81
CA ASP A 11 4.21 -2.21 -1.69
C ASP A 11 4.46 -2.70 -0.25
N PHE A 12 4.94 -3.93 -0.10
CA PHE A 12 5.18 -4.55 1.20
C PHE A 12 6.68 -4.73 1.45
N GLY A 13 7.14 -4.32 2.64
CA GLY A 13 8.53 -4.53 3.06
C GLY A 13 8.97 -3.54 4.13
N ASN A 14 9.90 -3.99 5.00
CA ASN A 14 10.34 -3.21 6.16
C ASN A 14 11.36 -2.11 5.80
N HIS A 15 12.06 -2.25 4.67
CA HIS A 15 13.10 -1.33 4.22
C HIS A 15 12.64 -0.42 3.05
N LEU A 16 11.34 -0.39 2.77
CA LEU A 16 10.80 0.46 1.74
C LEU A 16 10.82 1.93 2.19
N ARG A 17 11.12 2.82 1.25
CA ARG A 17 11.12 4.27 1.44
C ARG A 17 10.44 4.94 0.25
N HIS A 18 9.48 5.81 0.52
CA HIS A 18 8.81 6.63 -0.49
C HIS A 18 8.86 8.10 -0.11
N THR A 19 9.08 8.98 -1.09
CA THR A 19 9.06 10.44 -0.88
C THR A 19 7.86 11.03 -1.62
N ASN A 20 6.84 11.47 -0.89
CA ASN A 20 5.75 12.25 -1.44
C ASN A 20 6.19 13.67 -1.72
N ASN A 21 5.71 14.24 -2.83
CA ASN A 21 5.90 15.65 -3.20
C ASN A 21 7.37 16.09 -3.19
N GLN A 22 8.26 15.26 -3.72
CA GLN A 22 9.70 15.54 -3.72
C GLN A 22 10.01 16.92 -4.34
N GLY A 23 10.74 17.75 -3.60
CA GLY A 23 11.10 19.11 -4.00
C GLY A 23 10.02 20.18 -3.78
N LYS A 24 8.91 19.87 -3.10
CA LYS A 24 7.83 20.82 -2.78
C LYS A 24 7.79 21.11 -1.27
N LYS A 25 7.10 22.20 -0.88
CA LYS A 25 6.97 22.63 0.54
C LYS A 25 6.33 21.58 1.46
N ASN A 26 5.55 20.65 0.91
CA ASN A 26 4.87 19.57 1.63
C ASN A 26 5.50 18.19 1.37
N GLU A 27 6.81 18.14 1.15
CA GLU A 27 7.56 16.89 1.03
C GLU A 27 7.40 16.04 2.30
N LYS A 28 7.13 14.74 2.14
CA LYS A 28 6.99 13.79 3.25
C LYS A 28 7.61 12.45 2.89
N ILE A 29 8.39 11.89 3.80
CA ILE A 29 8.96 10.55 3.65
C ILE A 29 8.10 9.53 4.39
N ILE A 30 7.75 8.44 3.71
CA ILE A 30 7.05 7.29 4.25
C ILE A 30 8.04 6.12 4.30
N HIS A 31 8.04 5.41 5.42
CA HIS A 31 8.86 4.21 5.63
C HIS A 31 7.98 2.98 5.80
N GLY A 32 8.50 1.83 5.35
CA GLY A 32 7.83 0.54 5.45
C GLY A 32 6.75 0.33 4.39
N SER A 33 5.90 -0.68 4.62
CA SER A 33 4.81 -1.03 3.72
C SER A 33 3.85 0.14 3.52
N HIS A 34 3.55 0.47 2.27
CA HIS A 34 2.75 1.63 1.90
C HIS A 34 1.83 1.34 0.71
N VAL A 35 0.76 2.11 0.61
CA VAL A 35 -0.17 2.06 -0.52
C VAL A 35 -0.03 3.33 -1.33
N HIS A 36 -0.03 3.18 -2.65
CA HIS A 36 -0.14 4.29 -3.59
C HIS A 36 -1.58 4.36 -4.09
N PHE A 37 -2.24 5.50 -3.89
CA PHE A 37 -3.48 5.82 -4.57
C PHE A 37 -3.19 6.64 -5.83
N MET A 38 -3.83 6.29 -6.94
CA MET A 38 -3.61 6.93 -8.25
C MET A 38 -2.12 6.94 -8.62
N SER A 39 -1.52 5.75 -8.66
CA SER A 39 -0.09 5.53 -8.86
C SER A 39 0.34 5.83 -10.31
N VAL A 40 0.36 7.12 -10.66
CA VAL A 40 0.92 7.58 -11.93
C VAL A 40 2.43 7.26 -11.99
N PRO A 41 2.96 6.96 -13.20
CA PRO A 41 4.34 6.50 -13.35
C PRO A 41 5.38 7.59 -13.10
N ASP A 42 5.03 8.88 -13.23
CA ASP A 42 6.00 9.97 -13.09
C ASP A 42 6.33 10.30 -11.62
N LYS A 43 7.46 10.99 -11.41
CA LYS A 43 8.03 11.30 -10.10
C LYS A 43 7.54 12.63 -9.49
N TYR A 44 6.97 13.52 -10.30
CA TYR A 44 6.66 14.91 -9.93
C TYR A 44 5.17 15.15 -9.66
N SER A 45 4.33 14.24 -10.12
CA SER A 45 2.91 14.20 -9.84
C SER A 45 2.66 13.96 -8.36
N VAL A 46 1.59 14.59 -7.89
CA VAL A 46 1.11 14.41 -6.52
C VAL A 46 0.60 12.98 -6.39
N LYS A 47 1.29 12.17 -5.57
CA LYS A 47 0.84 10.82 -5.21
C LYS A 47 0.31 10.86 -3.79
N ASN A 48 -0.82 10.21 -3.59
CA ASN A 48 -1.35 9.96 -2.25
C ASN A 48 -0.75 8.65 -1.78
N VAL A 49 0.50 8.68 -1.30
CA VAL A 49 1.13 7.52 -0.66
C VAL A 49 0.98 7.61 0.84
N ILE A 50 0.42 6.57 1.45
CA ILE A 50 0.26 6.48 2.90
C ILE A 50 0.76 5.13 3.41
N ALA A 51 1.19 5.11 4.66
CA ALA A 51 1.61 3.87 5.30
C ALA A 51 0.41 2.91 5.39
N VAL A 52 0.62 1.62 5.10
CA VAL A 52 -0.44 0.59 5.21
C VAL A 52 -0.98 0.57 6.66
N GLY A 53 -0.12 0.77 7.65
CA GLY A 53 -0.51 0.81 9.06
C GLY A 53 -1.40 1.98 9.48
N SER A 54 -1.49 3.06 8.68
CA SER A 54 -2.37 4.19 8.97
C SER A 54 -3.78 4.04 8.40
N ILE A 55 -4.08 2.96 7.69
CA ILE A 55 -5.42 2.68 7.14
C ILE A 55 -6.15 1.77 8.13
N GLU A 56 -7.21 2.30 8.75
CA GLU A 56 -7.97 1.58 9.78
C GLU A 56 -8.60 0.29 9.24
N GLU A 57 -9.09 0.34 8.00
CA GLU A 57 -9.65 -0.78 7.26
C GLU A 57 -8.61 -1.89 7.03
N PHE A 58 -7.32 -1.55 7.01
CA PHE A 58 -6.26 -2.54 6.84
C PHE A 58 -5.85 -3.24 8.13
N LYS A 59 -6.20 -2.68 9.30
CA LYS A 59 -6.18 -3.45 10.55
C LYS A 59 -7.09 -4.67 10.42
N ASN A 60 -8.21 -4.52 9.71
CA ASN A 60 -9.12 -5.62 9.42
C ASN A 60 -8.58 -6.59 8.36
N LEU A 61 -7.70 -6.18 7.44
CA LEU A 61 -7.09 -7.11 6.47
C LEU A 61 -6.26 -8.21 7.16
N LYS A 62 -5.54 -7.89 8.24
CA LYS A 62 -4.87 -8.92 9.05
C LYS A 62 -5.88 -9.92 9.61
N ARG A 63 -6.98 -9.42 10.19
CA ARG A 63 -8.06 -10.25 10.75
C ARG A 63 -8.78 -11.08 9.69
N ILE A 64 -9.02 -10.51 8.50
CA ILE A 64 -9.60 -11.20 7.35
C ILE A 64 -8.66 -12.31 6.87
N LYS A 65 -7.37 -12.02 6.70
CA LYS A 65 -6.36 -13.02 6.34
C LYS A 65 -6.32 -14.16 7.36
N GLU A 66 -6.23 -13.83 8.65
CA GLU A 66 -6.18 -14.83 9.72
C GLU A 66 -7.46 -15.69 9.79
N THR A 67 -8.63 -15.07 9.59
CA THR A 67 -9.91 -15.79 9.55
C THR A 67 -10.01 -16.70 8.34
N PHE A 68 -9.56 -16.22 7.17
CA PHE A 68 -9.55 -16.99 5.93
C PHE A 68 -8.60 -18.20 6.00
N LEU A 69 -7.39 -18.02 6.55
CA LEU A 69 -6.46 -19.12 6.78
C LEU A 69 -7.05 -20.17 7.75
N LYS A 70 -7.64 -19.73 8.87
CA LYS A 70 -8.33 -20.63 9.81
C LYS A 70 -9.49 -21.39 9.16
N PHE A 71 -10.23 -20.73 8.26
CA PHE A 71 -11.31 -21.37 7.52
C PHE A 71 -10.79 -22.43 6.55
N ILE A 72 -9.72 -22.16 5.81
CA ILE A 72 -9.07 -23.14 4.93
C ILE A 72 -8.61 -24.36 5.75
N ASP A 73 -7.93 -24.13 6.88
CA ASP A 73 -7.48 -25.21 7.77
C ASP A 73 -8.67 -26.04 8.30
N TYR A 74 -9.74 -25.38 8.75
CA TYR A 74 -10.94 -26.03 9.27
C TYR A 74 -11.67 -26.87 8.22
N THR A 75 -11.81 -26.33 7.02
CA THR A 75 -12.55 -26.99 5.92
C THR A 75 -11.72 -28.03 5.18
N ASN A 76 -10.42 -28.11 5.45
CA ASN A 76 -9.48 -29.03 4.81
C ASN A 76 -9.51 -28.93 3.27
N ILE A 77 -9.82 -27.73 2.76
CA ILE A 77 -9.80 -27.42 1.33
C ILE A 77 -8.33 -27.45 0.89
N ARG A 78 -7.99 -28.42 0.04
CA ARG A 78 -6.68 -28.56 -0.60
C ARG A 78 -6.63 -27.83 -1.93
#